data_AF-A0A149TJS6-F1
#
_entry.id   AF-A0A149TJS6-F1
#
_cell.length_a   1.000
_cell.length_b   1.000
_cell.length_c   1.000
_cell.angle_alpha   90.00
_cell.angle_beta   90.00
_cell.angle_gamma   90.00
#
_symmetry.space_group_name_H-M   'P 1'
#
loop_
_entity.id
_entity.type
_entity.pdbx_description
1 polymer ?
#
loop_
_entity_poly.entity_id
_entity_poly.type
_entity_poly.pdbx_seq_one_letter_code
_entity_poly.pdbx_strand_id
1 'polypeptide(L)' 'MTTVYVRAKLDAMTSGQGLEVWLYGTETRKNVRASVQALGHTILADSPVADRTDLYCLSIKRR' A
#
# COMPACT_ATOMS: atom_id res chain seq x y z
N MET A 1 6.47 8.61 1.72
CA MET A 1 4.99 8.50 1.64
C MET A 1 4.49 7.91 2.94
N THR A 2 3.47 8.48 3.57
CA THR A 2 2.91 8.00 4.86
C THR A 2 1.55 7.34 4.65
N THR A 3 1.10 6.59 5.65
CA THR A 3 -0.21 5.90 5.67
C THR A 3 -1.40 6.81 5.36
N VAL A 4 -1.31 8.10 5.74
CA VAL A 4 -2.36 9.11 5.48
C VAL A 4 -2.57 9.32 3.98
N TYR A 5 -1.49 9.43 3.20
CA TYR A 5 -1.59 9.66 1.76
C TYR A 5 -2.17 8.45 1.03
N VAL A 6 -1.75 7.24 1.42
CA VAL A 6 -2.27 5.98 0.86
C VAL A 6 -3.77 5.89 1.10
N ARG A 7 -4.22 6.20 2.32
CA ARG A 7 -5.65 6.21 2.67
C ARG A 7 -6.43 7.23 1.84
N ALA A 8 -5.98 8.49 1.79
CA ALA A 8 -6.67 9.53 1.03
C ALA A 8 -6.82 9.17 -0.45
N LYS A 9 -5.82 8.48 -1.02
CA LYS A 9 -5.89 8.00 -2.40
C LYS A 9 -6.91 6.87 -2.58
N LEU A 10 -6.93 5.90 -1.66
CA LEU A 10 -7.88 4.78 -1.68
C LEU A 10 -9.33 5.22 -1.45
N ASP A 11 -9.53 6.25 -0.62
CA ASP A 11 -10.85 6.84 -0.37
C ASP A 11 -11.40 7.57 -1.61
N ALA A 12 -10.52 8.08 -2.47
CA ALA A 12 -10.88 8.73 -3.73
C ALA A 12 -11.03 7.76 -4.93
N MET A 13 -10.76 6.46 -4.75
CA MET A 13 -10.83 5.45 -5.81
C MET A 13 -12.20 4.79 -5.89
N THR A 14 -12.56 4.36 -7.10
CA THR A 14 -13.74 3.52 -7.32
C THR A 14 -13.46 2.09 -6.88
N SER A 15 -14.46 1.41 -6.31
CA SER A 15 -14.38 -0.01 -5.98
C SER A 15 -13.91 -0.85 -7.17
N GLY A 16 -12.99 -1.78 -6.90
CA GLY A 16 -12.35 -2.62 -7.90
C GLY A 16 -11.06 -2.07 -8.49
N GLN A 17 -10.76 -0.76 -8.35
CA GLN A 17 -9.52 -0.17 -8.85
C GLN A 17 -8.29 -0.59 -8.03
N GLY A 18 -7.14 -0.68 -8.72
CA GLY A 18 -5.84 -0.98 -8.14
C GLY A 18 -5.02 0.28 -7.85
N LEU A 19 -4.24 0.24 -6.77
CA LEU A 19 -3.25 1.26 -6.40
C LEU A 19 -1.91 0.59 -6.15
N GLU A 20 -0.86 1.06 -6.82
CA GLU A 20 0.51 0.70 -6.50
C GLU A 20 1.13 1.77 -5.60
N VAL A 21 1.79 1.31 -4.55
CA VAL A 21 2.39 2.18 -3.54
C VAL A 21 3.84 1.76 -3.33
N TRP A 22 4.76 2.69 -3.57
CA TRP A 22 6.17 2.52 -3.21
C TRP A 22 6.43 3.01 -1.79
N LEU A 23 6.96 2.13 -0.95
CA LEU A 23 7.17 2.36 0.47
C LEU A 23 8.64 2.20 0.82
N TYR A 24 9.17 3.19 1.54
CA TYR A 24 10.54 3.18 2.04
C TYR A 24 10.56 2.69 3.49
N GLY A 25 11.35 1.66 3.74
CA GLY A 25 11.56 1.05 5.05
C GLY A 25 10.49 0.03 5.44
N THR A 26 10.90 -0.91 6.28
CA THR A 26 10.07 -2.00 6.80
C THR A 26 8.95 -1.51 7.71
N GLU A 27 9.21 -0.48 8.51
CA GLU A 27 8.22 0.08 9.44
C GLU A 27 7.08 0.78 8.68
N THR A 28 7.41 1.57 7.66
CA THR A 28 6.40 2.19 6.78
C THR A 28 5.54 1.13 6.09
N ARG A 29 6.18 0.07 5.55
CA ARG A 29 5.49 -1.07 4.94
C ARG A 29 4.49 -1.70 5.92
N LYS A 30 4.93 -1.98 7.15
CA LYS A 30 4.09 -2.58 8.19
C LYS A 30 2.89 -1.71 8.53
N ASN A 31 3.10 -0.41 8.72
CA ASN A 31 2.04 0.53 9.09
C ASN A 31 1.01 0.72 7.97
N VAL A 32 1.46 0.82 6.72
CA VAL A 32 0.56 0.93 5.56
C VAL A 32 -0.25 -0.35 5.39
N ARG A 33 0.40 -1.52 5.46
CA ARG A 33 -0.28 -2.83 5.37
C ARG A 33 -1.38 -2.98 6.43
N ALA A 34 -1.06 -2.69 7.69
CA ALA A 34 -2.03 -2.77 8.78
C ALA A 34 -3.23 -1.84 8.55
N SER A 35 -2.99 -0.61 8.10
CA SER A 35 -4.06 0.35 7.81
C SER A 35 -4.93 -0.08 6.64
N VAL A 36 -4.33 -0.57 5.54
CA VAL A 36 -5.06 -1.03 4.35
C VAL A 36 -5.97 -2.21 4.68
N GLN A 37 -5.48 -3.14 5.50
CA GLN A 37 -6.25 -4.28 6.00
C GLN A 37 -7.38 -3.85 6.94
N ALA A 38 -7.11 -2.92 7.87
CA ALA A 38 -8.13 -2.39 8.79
C ALA A 38 -9.27 -1.66 8.06
N LEU A 39 -9.00 -1.05 6.90
CA LEU A 39 -9.99 -0.41 6.04
C LEU A 39 -10.76 -1.41 5.15
N GLY A 40 -10.43 -2.70 5.21
CA GLY A 40 -11.10 -3.75 4.45
C GLY A 40 -10.75 -3.80 2.96
N HIS A 41 -9.63 -3.19 2.56
CA HIS A 41 -9.09 -3.32 1.21
C HIS A 41 -8.27 -4.60 1.06
N THR A 42 -8.09 -5.04 -0.19
CA THR A 42 -7.33 -6.26 -0.48
C THR A 42 -5.92 -5.90 -0.90
N ILE A 43 -4.91 -6.54 -0.30
CA ILE A 43 -3.53 -6.45 -0.78
C ILE A 43 -3.32 -7.59 -1.78
N LEU A 44 -2.99 -7.23 -3.02
CA LEU A 44 -2.74 -8.16 -4.12
C LEU A 44 -1.29 -8.64 -4.14
N ALA A 45 -0.34 -7.73 -3.89
CA ALA A 45 1.08 -8.03 -3.88
C ALA A 45 1.81 -7.15 -2.87
N ASP A 46 2.85 -7.70 -2.25
CA ASP A 46 3.72 -7.01 -1.29
C ASP A 46 5.14 -7.53 -1.47
N SER A 47 5.91 -6.87 -2.35
CA SER A 47 7.22 -7.36 -2.78
C SER A 47 8.31 -6.31 -2.57
N PRO A 48 9.53 -6.71 -2.16
CA PRO A 48 10.68 -5.82 -2.25
C PRO A 48 10.95 -5.45 -3.71
N VAL A 49 11.38 -4.22 -3.96
CA VAL A 49 11.81 -3.78 -5.29
C VAL A 49 13.23 -4.27 -5.51
N ALA A 50 13.47 -4.93 -6.64
CA ALA A 50 14.81 -5.36 -7.03
C ALA A 50 15.77 -4.16 -7.02
N ASP A 51 17.01 -4.41 -6.61
CA ASP A 51 18.09 -3.40 -6.53
C ASP A 51 17.94 -2.33 -5.43
N ARG A 52 16.89 -2.37 -4.60
CA ARG A 52 16.72 -1.46 -3.45
C ARG A 52 16.25 -2.16 -2.18
N THR A 53 17.16 -2.35 -1.22
CA THR A 53 16.94 -3.07 0.04
C THR A 53 15.89 -2.44 0.95
N ASP A 54 15.65 -1.14 0.81
CA ASP A 54 14.72 -0.36 1.62
C ASP A 54 13.44 0.02 0.88
N LEU A 55 13.25 -0.41 -0.37
CA LEU A 55 12.07 -0.07 -1.16
C LEU A 55 11.15 -1.27 -1.37
N TYR A 56 9.87 -1.07 -1.14
CA TYR A 56 8.82 -2.08 -1.27
C TYR A 56 7.73 -1.58 -2.19
N CYS A 57 7.18 -2.46 -3.02
CA CYS A 57 6.01 -2.20 -3.84
C CYS A 57 4.82 -2.96 -3.26
N LEU A 58 3.76 -2.23 -2.92
CA LEU A 58 2.51 -2.75 -2.40
C LEU A 58 1.39 -2.48 -3.41
N SER A 59 0.80 -3.54 -3.96
CA SER A 59 -0.35 -3.47 -4.85
C SER A 59 -1.63 -3.71 -4.06
N ILE A 60 -2.54 -2.74 -4.07
CA ILE A 60 -3.78 -2.72 -3.28
C ILE A 60 -4.97 -2.66 -4.22
N LYS A 61 -6.01 -3.45 -3.98
CA LYS A 61 -7.31 -3.34 -4.65
C LYS A 61 -8.33 -2.73 -3.70
N ARG A 62 -8.96 -1.64 -4.14
CA ARG A 62 -10.09 -1.05 -3.43
C ARG A 62 -11.26 -2.03 -3.48
N ARG A 63 -11.80 -2.36 -2.30
CA ARG A 63 -13.04 -3.14 -2.21
C ARG A 63 -14.22 -2.33 -2.73
#